data_AF-A0A9E0KPV1-F1
#
_entry.id   AF-A0A9E0KPV1-F1
#
_cell.length_a   1.000
_cell.length_b   1.000
_cell.length_c   1.000
_cell.angle_alpha   90.00
_cell.angle_beta   90.00
_cell.angle_gamma   90.00
#
_symmetry.space_group_name_H-M   'P 1'
#
loop_
_entity.id
_entity.type
_entity.pdbx_description
1 polymer ?
#
loop_
_entity_poly.entity_id
_entity_poly.type
_entity_poly.pdbx_seq_one_letter_code
_entity_poly.pdbx_strand_id
1 'polypeptide(L)'
;MEKETNYPNRIYLLVPFSEKDKVKKLGARWDPDNEGWYIDSPLVRKKFNEWLPEMYKHSSEPPFVRLNFFPMATSGHNVRSVWNTDEWNTLRKQLILRKGNRCSICGQRNQNDKGEDIDLECHEHWDFEPDYTQQKGIQRLIEFILLCKQCHTATHIHILQDKKEKDSAYELEYTNAFYHLCCVNRWQVRECELTIEQEILKLKEFEKLNWVVDISVAITLYKTLVNSELSNKSTIINCYKSQDKKNSDDLYEADEHYLPSVSNLNSHPTVIASEEILKQKDLLNASPLKFTKHKNTATHSKKQNSAIPIINNTSTSKINPEKFVAGIVLTILVIYAYLYLSKPSTPLQSAALPPQSTQPIKVDIPTPPQENTRKPNSEAKKSQNQYRKCEPVQGQPGAKMCQDQRGQWHLITP
;
A
#
# COMPACT_ATOMS: atom_id res chain seq x y z
N MET A 1 -0.63 11.07 24.65
CA MET A 1 0.05 11.91 23.63
C MET A 1 -0.21 11.22 22.29
N GLU A 2 -1.06 11.80 21.44
CA GLU A 2 -1.23 11.30 20.06
C GLU A 2 0.15 11.36 19.40
N LYS A 3 0.63 10.24 18.83
CA LYS A 3 1.85 10.23 18.02
C LYS A 3 1.65 11.29 16.93
N GLU A 4 2.53 12.29 16.84
CA GLU A 4 2.53 13.25 15.73
C GLU A 4 2.78 12.49 14.43
N THR A 5 1.71 12.05 13.79
CA THR A 5 1.74 11.41 12.50
C THR A 5 2.03 12.48 11.46
N ASN A 6 3.22 12.43 10.87
CA ASN A 6 3.65 13.29 9.76
C ASN A 6 2.81 12.97 8.51
N TYR A 7 1.59 13.49 8.45
CA TYR A 7 0.72 13.36 7.30
C TYR A 7 1.21 14.26 6.17
N PRO A 8 1.00 13.86 4.90
CA PRO A 8 1.31 14.72 3.79
C PRO A 8 0.48 16.01 3.88
N ASN A 9 1.06 17.12 3.41
CA ASN A 9 0.38 18.42 3.28
C ASN A 9 -0.82 18.38 2.32
N ARG A 10 -1.05 17.25 1.62
CA ARG A 10 -2.17 17.05 0.72
C ARG A 10 -2.63 15.59 0.80
N ILE A 11 -3.91 15.37 1.04
CA ILE A 11 -4.54 14.06 1.02
C ILE A 11 -5.62 14.09 -0.07
N TYR A 12 -5.51 13.18 -1.04
CA TYR A 12 -6.52 13.01 -2.07
C TYR A 12 -7.68 12.13 -1.57
N LEU A 13 -8.88 12.50 -1.97
CA LEU A 13 -10.15 11.89 -1.57
C LEU A 13 -10.67 10.93 -2.67
N LEU A 14 -11.30 9.84 -2.24
CA LEU A 14 -12.00 8.87 -3.06
C LEU A 14 -13.44 9.36 -3.32
N VAL A 15 -13.59 10.37 -4.16
CA VAL A 15 -14.88 11.03 -4.37
C VAL A 15 -15.57 10.50 -5.62
N PRO A 16 -16.72 9.81 -5.49
CA PRO A 16 -17.58 9.54 -6.64
C PRO A 16 -17.99 10.86 -7.31
N PHE A 17 -18.11 10.87 -8.64
CA PHE A 17 -18.49 12.10 -9.37
C PHE A 17 -19.80 12.73 -8.86
N SER A 18 -20.78 11.91 -8.47
CA SER A 18 -22.06 12.36 -7.91
C SER A 18 -21.94 13.10 -6.57
N GLU A 19 -20.81 12.97 -5.87
CA GLU A 19 -20.59 13.54 -4.54
C GLU A 19 -19.61 14.72 -4.54
N LYS A 20 -19.15 15.14 -5.72
CA LYS A 20 -18.23 16.29 -5.88
C LYS A 20 -18.73 17.57 -5.21
N ASP A 21 -20.04 17.83 -5.27
CA ASP A 21 -20.62 19.04 -4.69
C ASP A 21 -20.70 18.94 -3.17
N LYS A 22 -20.82 17.73 -2.60
CA LYS A 22 -20.77 17.51 -1.15
C LYS A 22 -19.38 17.86 -0.61
N VAL A 23 -18.33 17.28 -1.19
CA VAL A 23 -16.95 17.54 -0.73
C VAL A 23 -16.51 18.97 -0.97
N LYS A 24 -16.96 19.60 -2.07
CA LYS A 24 -16.69 21.02 -2.36
C LYS A 24 -17.28 21.93 -1.29
N LYS A 25 -18.54 21.69 -0.88
CA LYS A 25 -19.19 22.44 0.20
C LYS A 25 -18.49 22.27 1.55
N LEU A 26 -17.88 21.11 1.79
CA LEU A 26 -17.09 20.84 2.98
C LEU A 26 -15.69 21.47 2.95
N GLY A 27 -15.28 22.06 1.81
CA GLY A 27 -14.01 22.77 1.64
C GLY A 27 -12.90 21.97 0.96
N ALA A 28 -13.21 20.84 0.33
CA ALA A 28 -12.24 20.15 -0.52
C ALA A 28 -11.92 21.01 -1.77
N ARG A 29 -10.68 20.88 -2.25
CA ARG A 29 -10.18 21.57 -3.44
C ARG A 29 -10.02 20.58 -4.59
N TRP A 30 -10.21 21.04 -5.82
CA TRP A 30 -9.96 20.25 -7.02
C TRP A 30 -8.56 20.54 -7.54
N ASP A 31 -7.81 19.48 -7.84
CA ASP A 31 -6.53 19.53 -8.56
C ASP A 31 -6.77 19.10 -10.02
N PRO A 32 -6.67 20.01 -11.00
CA PRO A 32 -6.85 19.65 -12.41
C PRO A 32 -5.69 18.83 -12.98
N ASP A 33 -4.47 18.98 -12.48
CA ASP A 33 -3.29 18.27 -13.00
C ASP A 33 -3.29 16.81 -12.57
N ASN A 34 -3.86 16.54 -11.38
CA ASN A 34 -4.00 15.19 -10.83
C ASN A 34 -5.43 14.64 -10.91
N GLU A 35 -6.35 15.40 -11.51
CA GLU A 35 -7.77 15.08 -11.64
C GLU A 35 -8.40 14.54 -10.34
N GLY A 36 -8.23 15.26 -9.22
CA GLY A 36 -8.67 14.76 -7.92
C GLY A 36 -9.09 15.81 -6.92
N TRP A 37 -10.05 15.44 -6.07
CA TRP A 37 -10.40 16.20 -4.88
C TRP A 37 -9.39 15.96 -3.77
N TYR A 38 -9.01 17.00 -3.05
CA TYR A 38 -8.04 16.91 -1.97
C TYR A 38 -8.32 17.89 -0.83
N ILE A 39 -7.67 17.62 0.30
CA ILE A 39 -7.61 18.49 1.47
C ILE A 39 -6.15 18.70 1.89
N ASP A 40 -5.81 19.88 2.42
CA ASP A 40 -4.41 20.19 2.80
C ASP A 40 -4.09 19.95 4.28
N SER A 41 -5.10 19.87 5.15
CA SER A 41 -4.89 19.81 6.60
C SER A 41 -5.45 18.53 7.22
N PRO A 42 -4.66 17.79 8.01
CA PRO A 42 -5.15 16.70 8.85
C PRO A 42 -6.23 17.13 9.84
N LEU A 43 -6.31 18.42 10.19
CA LEU A 43 -7.28 18.95 11.17
C LEU A 43 -8.72 18.94 10.63
N VAL A 44 -8.91 19.03 9.31
CA VAL A 44 -10.25 18.95 8.69
C VAL A 44 -10.63 17.53 8.28
N ARG A 45 -9.69 16.58 8.37
CA ARG A 45 -9.84 15.17 7.97
C ARG A 45 -11.09 14.50 8.55
N LYS A 46 -11.47 14.80 9.80
CA LYS A 46 -12.66 14.21 10.44
C LYS A 46 -13.94 14.44 9.62
N LYS A 47 -14.06 15.58 8.94
CA LYS A 47 -15.22 15.94 8.10
C LYS A 47 -15.30 15.13 6.80
N PHE A 48 -14.20 14.49 6.41
CA PHE A 48 -14.07 13.78 5.13
C PHE A 48 -13.89 12.27 5.31
N ASN A 49 -14.16 11.71 6.50
CA ASN A 49 -13.90 10.30 6.82
C ASN A 49 -14.47 9.32 5.78
N GLU A 50 -15.63 9.62 5.21
CA GLU A 50 -16.30 8.83 4.16
C GLU A 50 -15.48 8.73 2.85
N TRP A 51 -14.78 9.80 2.47
CA TRP A 51 -14.00 9.86 1.22
C TRP A 51 -12.50 9.67 1.43
N LEU A 52 -12.05 9.40 2.65
CA LEU A 52 -10.63 9.25 2.91
C LEU A 52 -10.16 7.84 2.52
N PRO A 53 -8.94 7.73 1.94
CA PRO A 53 -8.29 6.44 1.80
C PRO A 53 -8.12 5.79 3.19
N GLU A 54 -8.08 4.46 3.24
CA GLU A 54 -8.14 3.70 4.48
C GLU A 54 -7.03 4.11 5.48
N MET A 55 -5.80 4.31 4.99
CA MET A 55 -4.68 4.74 5.84
C MET A 55 -4.88 6.15 6.43
N TYR A 56 -5.84 6.91 5.91
CA TYR A 56 -6.25 8.22 6.38
C TYR A 56 -7.69 8.22 6.92
N LYS A 57 -8.28 7.11 7.36
CA LYS A 57 -9.54 7.17 8.14
C LYS A 57 -9.28 7.23 9.64
N HIS A 58 -10.08 8.01 10.38
CA HIS A 58 -9.85 8.25 11.83
C HIS A 58 -10.12 7.01 12.68
N SER A 59 -11.08 6.20 12.27
CA SER A 59 -11.50 4.97 12.96
C SER A 59 -10.67 3.75 12.58
N SER A 60 -9.73 3.89 11.65
CA SER A 60 -9.02 2.77 11.05
C SER A 60 -7.65 2.62 11.66
N GLU A 61 -7.35 1.39 12.08
CA GLU A 61 -6.04 0.97 12.57
C GLU A 61 -5.41 0.00 11.56
N PRO A 62 -4.07 -0.08 11.49
CA PRO A 62 -3.40 -1.03 10.63
C PRO A 62 -3.73 -2.48 11.05
N PRO A 63 -3.65 -3.46 10.12
CA PRO A 63 -3.18 -3.33 8.73
C PRO A 63 -4.19 -2.64 7.80
N PHE A 64 -3.71 -1.66 7.03
CA PHE A 64 -4.45 -1.08 5.91
C PHE A 64 -4.20 -1.88 4.62
N VAL A 65 -2.93 -2.16 4.30
CA VAL A 65 -2.55 -3.21 3.35
C VAL A 65 -2.53 -4.53 4.09
N ARG A 66 -3.46 -5.41 3.73
CA ARG A 66 -3.54 -6.76 4.28
C ARG A 66 -2.78 -7.72 3.37
N LEU A 67 -2.05 -8.63 4.01
CA LEU A 67 -1.40 -9.73 3.32
C LEU A 67 -2.49 -10.68 2.82
N ASN A 68 -2.53 -10.95 1.51
CA ASN A 68 -3.52 -11.84 0.92
C ASN A 68 -2.88 -13.19 0.61
N PHE A 69 -2.75 -14.01 1.65
CA PHE A 69 -2.16 -15.33 1.59
C PHE A 69 -3.31 -16.34 1.62
N PHE A 70 -3.46 -17.12 0.56
CA PHE A 70 -4.56 -18.08 0.43
C PHE A 70 -4.01 -19.50 0.22
N PRO A 71 -4.68 -20.53 0.77
CA PRO A 71 -4.28 -21.91 0.59
C PRO A 71 -4.30 -22.33 -0.89
N MET A 72 -3.43 -23.27 -1.26
CA MET A 72 -3.31 -23.78 -2.62
C MET A 72 -4.60 -24.40 -3.14
N ALA A 73 -5.43 -24.94 -2.24
CA ALA A 73 -6.75 -25.48 -2.59
C ALA A 73 -7.68 -24.43 -3.21
N THR A 74 -7.58 -23.16 -2.81
CA THR A 74 -8.41 -22.06 -3.32
C THR A 74 -7.65 -21.14 -4.28
N SER A 75 -6.33 -21.31 -4.39
CA SER A 75 -5.49 -20.64 -5.37
C SER A 75 -5.96 -20.89 -6.80
N GLY A 76 -6.02 -19.81 -7.60
CA GLY A 76 -6.41 -19.86 -9.00
C GLY A 76 -7.91 -19.72 -9.26
N HIS A 77 -8.76 -19.79 -8.23
CA HIS A 77 -10.19 -19.47 -8.31
C HIS A 77 -10.42 -17.96 -8.28
N ASN A 78 -10.05 -17.26 -9.36
CA ASN A 78 -10.27 -15.82 -9.47
C ASN A 78 -11.77 -15.53 -9.66
N VAL A 79 -12.32 -14.61 -8.85
CA VAL A 79 -13.76 -14.29 -8.87
C VAL A 79 -14.19 -13.71 -10.22
N ARG A 80 -13.27 -13.08 -10.98
CA ARG A 80 -13.55 -12.62 -12.35
C ARG A 80 -13.97 -13.76 -13.28
N SER A 81 -13.61 -15.01 -12.99
CA SER A 81 -13.97 -16.17 -13.82
C SER A 81 -15.47 -16.50 -13.80
N VAL A 82 -16.20 -15.95 -12.81
CA VAL A 82 -17.65 -16.05 -12.70
C VAL A 82 -18.33 -15.28 -13.84
N TRP A 83 -17.67 -14.26 -14.38
CA TRP A 83 -18.19 -13.41 -15.45
C TRP A 83 -17.37 -13.55 -16.72
N ASN A 84 -18.01 -13.26 -17.86
CA ASN A 84 -17.22 -13.06 -19.08
C ASN A 84 -16.44 -11.74 -18.99
N THR A 85 -15.50 -11.55 -19.93
CA THR A 85 -14.60 -10.40 -19.95
C THR A 85 -15.34 -9.05 -19.98
N ASP A 86 -16.44 -8.93 -20.71
CA ASP A 86 -17.18 -7.68 -20.85
C ASP A 86 -18.00 -7.35 -19.60
N GLU A 87 -18.64 -8.37 -19.03
CA GLU A 87 -19.33 -8.28 -17.75
C GLU A 87 -18.37 -7.83 -16.63
N TRP A 88 -17.21 -8.49 -16.51
CA TRP A 88 -16.20 -8.14 -15.53
C TRP A 88 -15.66 -6.73 -15.74
N ASN A 89 -15.33 -6.36 -16.96
CA ASN A 89 -14.84 -5.01 -17.28
C ASN A 89 -15.89 -3.93 -16.97
N THR A 90 -17.18 -4.24 -17.16
CA THR A 90 -18.26 -3.33 -16.81
C THR A 90 -18.32 -3.11 -15.29
N LEU A 91 -18.35 -4.19 -14.50
CA LEU A 91 -18.33 -4.10 -13.04
C LEU A 91 -17.09 -3.31 -12.54
N ARG A 92 -15.91 -3.69 -13.04
CA ARG A 92 -14.63 -3.06 -12.65
C ARG A 92 -14.62 -1.56 -12.90
N LYS A 93 -15.08 -1.11 -14.07
CA LYS A 93 -15.18 0.33 -14.39
C LYS A 93 -16.15 1.05 -13.47
N GLN A 94 -17.30 0.44 -13.18
CA GLN A 94 -18.30 1.00 -12.26
C GLN A 94 -17.74 1.17 -10.84
N LEU A 95 -16.88 0.25 -10.38
CA LEU A 95 -16.18 0.36 -9.10
C LEU A 95 -15.14 1.48 -9.10
N ILE A 96 -14.29 1.55 -10.13
CA ILE A 96 -13.25 2.58 -10.28
C ILE A 96 -13.86 3.98 -10.23
N LEU A 97 -14.92 4.22 -10.99
CA LEU A 97 -15.59 5.51 -11.03
C LEU A 97 -16.23 5.89 -9.68
N ARG A 98 -16.80 4.92 -8.96
CA ARG A 98 -17.41 5.15 -7.65
C ARG A 98 -16.39 5.47 -6.56
N LYS A 99 -15.15 5.00 -6.69
CA LYS A 99 -14.08 5.27 -5.72
C LYS A 99 -13.16 6.44 -6.14
N GLY A 100 -13.55 7.21 -7.17
CA GLY A 100 -12.82 8.39 -7.61
C GLY A 100 -11.47 8.09 -8.28
N ASN A 101 -11.32 6.90 -8.87
CA ASN A 101 -10.10 6.46 -9.58
C ASN A 101 -8.80 6.62 -8.76
N ARG A 102 -8.86 6.29 -7.47
CA ARG A 102 -7.70 6.31 -6.56
C ARG A 102 -7.62 5.05 -5.73
N CYS A 103 -6.40 4.69 -5.33
CA CYS A 103 -6.15 3.56 -4.46
C CYS A 103 -6.95 3.72 -3.16
N SER A 104 -7.68 2.67 -2.79
CA SER A 104 -8.54 2.63 -1.61
C SER A 104 -7.76 2.76 -0.31
N ILE A 105 -6.50 2.34 -0.33
CA ILE A 105 -5.64 2.36 0.84
C ILE A 105 -4.88 3.67 0.95
N CYS A 106 -4.11 4.04 -0.08
CA CYS A 106 -3.15 5.16 0.01
C CYS A 106 -3.60 6.44 -0.73
N GLY A 107 -4.68 6.39 -1.51
CA GLY A 107 -5.21 7.54 -2.25
C GLY A 107 -4.40 7.95 -3.49
N GLN A 108 -3.32 7.24 -3.80
CA GLN A 108 -2.50 7.49 -4.99
C GLN A 108 -3.20 6.98 -6.26
N ARG A 109 -2.84 7.58 -7.40
CA ARG A 109 -3.22 7.07 -8.73
C ARG A 109 -2.37 5.84 -9.05
N ASN A 110 -2.81 5.05 -10.02
CA ASN A 110 -1.99 3.95 -10.54
C ASN A 110 -1.28 4.43 -11.81
N GLN A 111 0.05 4.38 -11.80
CA GLN A 111 0.87 4.83 -12.93
C GLN A 111 1.86 3.74 -13.31
N ASN A 112 2.12 3.62 -14.61
CA ASN A 112 3.18 2.74 -15.10
C ASN A 112 4.57 3.40 -14.92
N ASP A 113 5.63 2.69 -15.31
CA ASP A 113 7.01 3.15 -15.11
C ASP A 113 7.36 4.41 -15.94
N LYS A 114 6.50 4.81 -16.89
CA LYS A 114 6.60 6.06 -17.65
C LYS A 114 5.80 7.22 -17.04
N GLY A 115 5.14 6.99 -15.91
CA GLY A 115 4.24 7.96 -15.28
C GLY A 115 2.88 8.10 -15.96
N GLU A 116 2.54 7.22 -16.91
CA GLU A 116 1.23 7.23 -17.56
C GLU A 116 0.21 6.55 -16.65
N ASP A 117 -0.98 7.14 -16.54
CA ASP A 117 -2.04 6.57 -15.73
C ASP A 117 -2.56 5.26 -16.34
N ILE A 118 -2.66 4.26 -15.47
CA ILE A 118 -3.23 2.97 -15.79
C ILE A 118 -4.39 2.68 -14.84
N ASP A 119 -5.22 1.71 -15.19
CA ASP A 119 -6.32 1.31 -14.34
C ASP A 119 -5.81 0.77 -12.99
N LEU A 120 -6.55 1.03 -11.91
CA LEU A 120 -6.31 0.39 -10.62
C LEU A 120 -6.54 -1.12 -10.72
N GLU A 121 -5.80 -1.86 -9.91
CA GLU A 121 -5.99 -3.29 -9.71
C GLU A 121 -7.25 -3.50 -8.86
N CYS A 122 -8.21 -4.25 -9.41
CA CYS A 122 -9.42 -4.63 -8.69
C CYS A 122 -9.15 -5.94 -7.95
N HIS A 123 -8.69 -5.80 -6.71
CA HIS A 123 -8.23 -6.90 -5.88
C HIS A 123 -9.35 -7.43 -5.00
N GLU A 124 -9.26 -8.72 -4.65
CA GLU A 124 -10.24 -9.41 -3.81
C GLU A 124 -9.77 -9.39 -2.36
N HIS A 125 -10.60 -8.87 -1.47
CA HIS A 125 -10.36 -8.92 -0.04
C HIS A 125 -11.15 -10.07 0.58
N TRP A 126 -10.45 -11.01 1.20
CA TRP A 126 -11.01 -12.25 1.75
C TRP A 126 -10.97 -12.27 3.27
N ASP A 127 -11.95 -12.96 3.86
CA ASP A 127 -11.92 -13.43 5.25
C ASP A 127 -11.94 -14.96 5.27
N PHE A 128 -11.42 -15.54 6.36
CA PHE A 128 -11.23 -16.98 6.49
C PHE A 128 -11.76 -17.49 7.83
N GLU A 129 -12.70 -18.42 7.76
CA GLU A 129 -13.36 -19.04 8.92
C GLU A 129 -13.02 -20.54 8.92
N PRO A 130 -11.87 -20.94 9.51
CA PRO A 130 -11.47 -22.35 9.59
C PRO A 130 -12.28 -23.12 10.64
N ASP A 131 -12.70 -24.34 10.33
CA ASP A 131 -13.25 -25.33 11.24
C ASP A 131 -12.36 -26.59 11.25
N TYR A 132 -11.42 -26.60 12.19
CA TYR A 132 -10.50 -27.73 12.38
C TYR A 132 -11.22 -29.01 12.86
N THR A 133 -12.41 -28.92 13.44
CA THR A 133 -13.16 -30.10 13.89
C THR A 133 -13.72 -30.87 12.70
N GLN A 134 -14.19 -30.15 11.68
CA GLN A 134 -14.74 -30.71 10.45
C GLN A 134 -13.71 -30.83 9.32
N GLN A 135 -12.47 -30.40 9.55
CA GLN A 135 -11.40 -30.34 8.54
C GLN A 135 -11.82 -29.52 7.29
N LYS A 136 -12.64 -28.49 7.51
CA LYS A 136 -13.20 -27.61 6.48
C LYS A 136 -13.01 -26.15 6.88
N GLY A 137 -13.27 -25.22 5.97
CA GLY A 137 -13.26 -23.79 6.25
C GLY A 137 -14.05 -23.01 5.20
N ILE A 138 -14.45 -21.79 5.54
CA ILE A 138 -15.12 -20.87 4.62
C ILE A 138 -14.15 -19.74 4.28
N GLN A 139 -13.88 -19.55 2.98
CA GLN A 139 -13.20 -18.38 2.45
C GLN A 139 -14.26 -17.44 1.88
N ARG A 140 -14.50 -16.30 2.55
CA ARG A 140 -15.58 -15.37 2.19
C ARG A 140 -15.03 -14.12 1.53
N LEU A 141 -15.56 -13.78 0.34
CA LEU A 141 -15.26 -12.50 -0.29
C LEU A 141 -15.94 -11.39 0.51
N ILE A 142 -15.14 -10.49 1.06
CA ILE A 142 -15.62 -9.33 1.81
C ILE A 142 -15.94 -8.19 0.86
N GLU A 143 -15.01 -7.85 -0.04
CA GLU A 143 -15.20 -6.77 -1.01
C GLU A 143 -14.20 -6.86 -2.16
N PHE A 144 -14.47 -6.09 -3.22
CA PHE A 144 -13.44 -5.70 -4.18
C PHE A 144 -12.79 -4.39 -3.72
N ILE A 145 -11.48 -4.44 -3.50
CA ILE A 145 -10.68 -3.29 -3.11
C ILE A 145 -9.83 -2.82 -4.29
N LEU A 146 -9.87 -1.52 -4.59
CA LEU A 146 -9.08 -0.96 -5.69
C LEU A 146 -7.71 -0.52 -5.19
N LEU A 147 -6.65 -1.05 -5.78
CA LEU A 147 -5.27 -0.87 -5.34
C LEU A 147 -4.41 -0.29 -6.46
N CYS A 148 -3.44 0.56 -6.11
CA CYS A 148 -2.34 0.87 -7.03
C CYS A 148 -1.35 -0.31 -7.07
N LYS A 149 -0.47 -0.32 -8.08
CA LYS A 149 0.58 -1.35 -8.28
C LYS A 149 1.36 -1.62 -6.99
N GLN A 150 1.79 -0.59 -6.28
CA GLN A 150 2.57 -0.77 -5.05
C GLN A 150 1.77 -1.42 -3.91
N CYS A 151 0.54 -0.96 -3.65
CA CYS A 151 -0.31 -1.57 -2.62
C CYS A 151 -0.67 -3.02 -3.00
N HIS A 152 -1.00 -3.28 -4.26
CA HIS A 152 -1.31 -4.61 -4.77
C HIS A 152 -0.12 -5.58 -4.69
N THR A 153 1.07 -5.12 -5.09
CA THR A 153 2.28 -5.91 -4.95
C THR A 153 2.57 -6.24 -3.48
N ALA A 154 2.36 -5.26 -2.57
CA ALA A 154 2.52 -5.46 -1.14
C ALA A 154 1.52 -6.47 -0.54
N THR A 155 0.30 -6.60 -1.07
CA THR A 155 -0.63 -7.66 -0.61
C THR A 155 -0.11 -9.06 -0.95
N HIS A 156 0.68 -9.19 -2.02
CA HIS A 156 1.24 -10.45 -2.52
C HIS A 156 2.75 -10.60 -2.23
N ILE A 157 3.23 -10.00 -1.14
CA ILE A 157 4.66 -9.95 -0.82
C ILE A 157 5.32 -11.34 -0.72
N HIS A 158 4.59 -12.37 -0.27
CA HIS A 158 5.10 -13.75 -0.19
C HIS A 158 5.52 -14.30 -1.56
N ILE A 159 4.78 -13.98 -2.62
CA ILE A 159 5.13 -14.42 -3.99
C ILE A 159 6.46 -13.80 -4.41
N LEU A 160 6.68 -12.53 -4.07
CA LEU A 160 7.95 -11.86 -4.33
C LEU A 160 9.08 -12.41 -3.47
N GLN A 161 8.80 -12.79 -2.22
CA GLN A 161 9.77 -13.44 -1.34
C GLN A 161 10.25 -14.75 -1.97
N ASP A 162 9.33 -15.62 -2.38
CA ASP A 162 9.64 -16.90 -3.04
C ASP A 162 10.42 -16.71 -4.34
N LYS A 163 10.12 -15.66 -5.10
CA LYS A 163 10.84 -15.32 -6.34
C LYS A 163 12.24 -14.81 -6.04
N LYS A 164 12.39 -13.90 -5.07
CA LYS A 164 13.66 -13.35 -4.62
C LYS A 164 14.62 -14.44 -4.14
N GLU A 165 14.11 -15.45 -3.42
CA GLU A 165 14.91 -16.59 -2.96
C GLU A 165 15.46 -17.44 -4.12
N LYS A 166 14.75 -17.47 -5.26
CA LYS A 166 15.12 -18.23 -6.46
C LYS A 166 15.97 -17.40 -7.44
N ASP A 167 15.75 -16.11 -7.48
CA ASP A 167 16.37 -15.18 -8.42
C ASP A 167 16.55 -13.80 -7.78
N SER A 168 17.81 -13.38 -7.60
CA SER A 168 18.17 -12.11 -6.98
C SER A 168 17.75 -10.89 -7.79
N ALA A 169 17.31 -11.05 -9.05
CA ALA A 169 16.72 -9.98 -9.84
C ALA A 169 15.46 -9.37 -9.17
N TYR A 170 14.76 -10.13 -8.34
CA TYR A 170 13.55 -9.66 -7.62
C TYR A 170 13.86 -8.95 -6.29
N GLU A 171 15.13 -8.84 -5.88
CA GLU A 171 15.54 -8.22 -4.62
C GLU A 171 15.00 -6.80 -4.46
N LEU A 172 15.14 -5.99 -5.51
CA LEU A 172 14.70 -4.59 -5.50
C LEU A 172 13.17 -4.48 -5.45
N GLU A 173 12.45 -5.33 -6.19
CA GLU A 173 10.99 -5.33 -6.19
C GLU A 173 10.42 -5.75 -4.83
N TYR A 174 10.96 -6.81 -4.25
CA TYR A 174 10.62 -7.25 -2.89
C TYR A 174 10.89 -6.14 -1.88
N THR A 175 12.08 -5.52 -1.93
CA THR A 175 12.47 -4.46 -1.01
C THR A 175 11.52 -3.26 -1.10
N ASN A 176 11.17 -2.84 -2.31
CA ASN A 176 10.20 -1.76 -2.52
C ASN A 176 8.81 -2.11 -1.98
N ALA A 177 8.33 -3.31 -2.24
CA ALA A 177 7.03 -3.78 -1.72
C ALA A 177 7.01 -3.87 -0.20
N PHE A 178 8.09 -4.36 0.40
CA PHE A 178 8.26 -4.49 1.85
C PHE A 178 8.26 -3.12 2.55
N TYR A 179 9.05 -2.15 2.06
CA TYR A 179 9.05 -0.81 2.63
C TYR A 179 7.74 -0.06 2.39
N HIS A 180 7.09 -0.30 1.25
CA HIS A 180 5.75 0.24 1.00
C HIS A 180 4.73 -0.31 2.01
N LEU A 181 4.75 -1.63 2.26
CA LEU A 181 3.92 -2.28 3.26
C LEU A 181 4.14 -1.67 4.66
N CYS A 182 5.40 -1.51 5.07
CA CYS A 182 5.76 -0.88 6.35
C CYS A 182 5.21 0.55 6.44
N CYS A 183 5.49 1.36 5.41
CA CYS A 183 5.12 2.78 5.38
C CYS A 183 3.61 2.98 5.45
N VAL A 184 2.86 2.25 4.61
CA VAL A 184 1.41 2.39 4.55
C VAL A 184 0.76 1.92 5.85
N ASN A 185 1.17 0.76 6.36
CA ASN A 185 0.65 0.22 7.63
C ASN A 185 1.22 0.92 8.87
N ARG A 186 2.17 1.84 8.72
CA ARG A 186 2.86 2.52 9.82
C ARG A 186 3.53 1.53 10.78
N TRP A 187 4.02 0.43 10.23
CA TRP A 187 4.74 -0.59 10.97
C TRP A 187 6.23 -0.30 10.97
N GLN A 188 6.87 -0.60 12.09
CA GLN A 188 8.32 -0.76 12.12
C GLN A 188 8.72 -2.00 11.28
N VAL A 189 9.96 -2.01 10.80
CA VAL A 189 10.51 -3.13 10.02
C VAL A 189 10.26 -4.47 10.72
N ARG A 190 10.54 -4.53 12.03
CA ARG A 190 10.36 -5.77 12.79
C ARG A 190 8.90 -6.21 12.93
N GLU A 191 7.97 -5.28 13.08
CA GLU A 191 6.54 -5.58 13.14
C GLU A 191 6.05 -6.14 11.80
N CYS A 192 6.55 -5.60 10.68
CA CYS A 192 6.24 -6.08 9.34
C CYS A 192 6.75 -7.50 9.11
N GLU A 193 8.02 -7.78 9.45
CA GLU A 193 8.61 -9.13 9.37
C GLU A 193 7.81 -10.15 10.17
N LEU A 194 7.54 -9.84 11.44
CA LEU A 194 6.77 -10.72 12.33
C LEU A 194 5.37 -10.99 11.79
N THR A 195 4.72 -9.98 11.20
CA THR A 195 3.40 -10.15 10.61
C THR A 195 3.45 -11.09 9.40
N ILE A 196 4.44 -10.93 8.52
CA ILE A 196 4.63 -11.83 7.37
C ILE A 196 4.89 -13.27 7.86
N GLU A 197 5.79 -13.45 8.83
CA GLU A 197 6.08 -14.76 9.43
C GLU A 197 4.80 -15.42 10.02
N GLN A 198 3.99 -14.64 10.74
CA GLN A 198 2.73 -15.11 11.32
C GLN A 198 1.72 -15.52 10.25
N GLU A 199 1.56 -14.75 9.18
CA GLU A 199 0.65 -15.10 8.08
C GLU A 199 1.13 -16.34 7.31
N ILE A 200 2.45 -16.53 7.15
CA ILE A 200 3.01 -17.77 6.58
C ILE A 200 2.67 -18.98 7.48
N LEU A 201 2.74 -18.84 8.80
CA LEU A 201 2.37 -19.92 9.73
C LEU A 201 0.87 -20.22 9.69
N LYS A 202 0.01 -19.19 9.64
CA LYS A 202 -1.44 -19.38 9.46
C LYS A 202 -1.76 -20.10 8.16
N LEU A 203 -1.09 -19.71 7.06
CA LEU A 203 -1.26 -20.37 5.76
C LEU A 203 -0.95 -21.87 5.84
N LYS A 204 0.11 -22.28 6.56
CA LYS A 204 0.43 -23.72 6.76
C LYS A 204 -0.69 -24.48 7.48
N GLU A 205 -1.42 -23.82 8.38
CA GLU A 205 -2.60 -24.43 9.02
C GLU A 205 -3.80 -24.47 8.05
N PHE A 206 -3.98 -23.45 7.22
CA PHE A 206 -5.05 -23.41 6.22
C PHE A 206 -4.90 -24.48 5.14
N GLU A 207 -3.67 -24.85 4.77
CA GLU A 207 -3.37 -25.97 3.87
C GLU A 207 -3.84 -27.33 4.42
N LYS A 208 -4.21 -27.42 5.70
CA LYS A 208 -4.76 -28.63 6.31
C LYS A 208 -6.26 -28.79 6.07
N LEU A 209 -6.97 -27.77 5.58
CA LEU A 209 -8.42 -27.78 5.45
C LEU A 209 -8.86 -27.90 3.99
N ASN A 210 -10.07 -28.43 3.79
CA ASN A 210 -10.85 -28.22 2.57
C ASN A 210 -11.62 -26.90 2.68
N TRP A 211 -11.93 -26.24 1.58
CA TRP A 211 -12.48 -24.89 1.62
C TRP A 211 -13.75 -24.74 0.79
N VAL A 212 -14.71 -23.99 1.33
CA VAL A 212 -15.88 -23.47 0.61
C VAL A 212 -15.64 -21.99 0.36
N VAL A 213 -15.67 -21.56 -0.90
CA VAL A 213 -15.50 -20.16 -1.27
C VAL A 213 -16.87 -19.52 -1.46
N ASP A 214 -17.17 -18.51 -0.66
CA ASP A 214 -18.41 -17.72 -0.70
C ASP A 214 -18.18 -16.39 -1.41
N ILE A 215 -18.77 -16.24 -2.60
CA ILE A 215 -18.70 -15.04 -3.44
C ILE A 215 -20.04 -14.30 -3.53
N SER A 216 -20.95 -14.52 -2.57
CA SER A 216 -22.30 -13.94 -2.57
C SER A 216 -22.28 -12.41 -2.70
N VAL A 217 -21.28 -11.74 -2.10
CA VAL A 217 -21.07 -10.28 -2.22
C VAL A 217 -20.82 -9.88 -3.66
N ALA A 218 -20.02 -10.64 -4.40
CA ALA A 218 -19.66 -10.35 -5.79
C ALA A 218 -20.92 -10.37 -6.69
N ILE A 219 -21.76 -11.39 -6.53
CA ILE A 219 -23.01 -11.54 -7.28
C ILE A 219 -24.00 -10.41 -6.94
N THR A 220 -24.16 -10.10 -5.65
CA THR A 220 -25.05 -9.04 -5.16
C THR A 220 -24.64 -7.67 -5.71
N LEU A 221 -23.34 -7.39 -5.66
CA LEU A 221 -22.76 -6.16 -6.19
C LEU A 221 -23.00 -6.02 -7.68
N TYR A 222 -22.78 -7.09 -8.46
CA TYR A 222 -23.02 -7.07 -9.89
C TYR A 222 -24.51 -6.80 -10.22
N LYS A 223 -25.44 -7.52 -9.58
CA LYS A 223 -26.90 -7.30 -9.76
C LYS A 223 -27.27 -5.84 -9.48
N THR A 224 -26.69 -5.26 -8.44
CA THR A 224 -26.97 -3.87 -8.02
C THR A 224 -26.38 -2.84 -8.99
N LEU A 225 -25.16 -3.05 -9.47
CA LEU A 225 -24.43 -2.03 -10.23
C LEU A 225 -24.62 -2.13 -11.75
N VAL A 226 -24.84 -3.32 -12.27
CA VAL A 226 -24.96 -3.58 -13.71
C VAL A 226 -26.42 -3.79 -14.13
N ASN A 227 -27.33 -4.03 -13.17
CA ASN A 227 -28.78 -4.18 -13.39
C ASN A 227 -29.11 -5.19 -14.49
N SER A 228 -28.46 -6.35 -14.47
CA SER A 228 -28.83 -7.47 -15.33
C SER A 228 -29.47 -8.58 -14.50
N GLU A 229 -30.49 -9.22 -15.09
CA GLU A 229 -30.98 -10.51 -14.62
C GLU A 229 -29.88 -11.55 -14.86
N LEU A 230 -28.91 -11.61 -13.95
CA LEU A 230 -27.92 -12.67 -13.96
C LEU A 230 -28.66 -14.01 -13.83
N SER A 231 -28.58 -14.81 -14.90
CA SER A 231 -28.87 -16.25 -14.88
C SER A 231 -28.25 -16.89 -13.65
N ASN A 232 -28.94 -17.81 -12.99
CA ASN A 232 -28.54 -18.57 -11.79
C ASN A 232 -27.04 -18.96 -11.71
N LYS A 233 -26.15 -18.01 -11.36
CA LYS A 233 -24.74 -18.28 -11.10
C LYS A 233 -24.64 -18.72 -9.64
N SER A 234 -23.93 -19.83 -9.40
CA SER A 234 -23.63 -20.28 -8.05
C SER A 234 -22.88 -19.17 -7.30
N THR A 235 -23.29 -18.90 -6.07
CA THR A 235 -22.58 -18.02 -5.14
C THR A 235 -21.49 -18.76 -4.38
N ILE A 236 -21.43 -20.09 -4.51
CA ILE A 236 -20.57 -20.99 -3.75
C ILE A 236 -19.70 -21.81 -4.68
N ILE A 237 -18.41 -21.92 -4.34
CA ILE A 237 -17.42 -22.75 -5.05
C ILE A 237 -16.77 -23.69 -4.04
N ASN A 238 -16.86 -25.00 -4.27
CA ASN A 238 -16.22 -26.00 -3.42
C ASN A 238 -14.79 -26.27 -3.90
N CYS A 239 -13.83 -26.18 -2.98
CA CYS A 239 -12.40 -26.31 -3.24
C CYS A 239 -11.80 -27.43 -2.36
N TYR A 240 -11.63 -28.60 -2.97
CA TYR A 240 -11.03 -29.77 -2.32
C TYR A 240 -9.55 -29.93 -2.66
N LYS A 241 -8.78 -30.49 -1.72
CA LYS A 241 -7.36 -30.81 -1.94
C LYS A 241 -7.19 -31.82 -3.07
N SER A 242 -6.03 -31.75 -3.74
CA SER A 242 -5.70 -32.58 -4.90
C SER A 242 -5.70 -34.08 -4.62
N GLN A 243 -5.44 -34.52 -3.39
CA GLN A 243 -5.47 -35.93 -2.99
C GLN A 243 -6.90 -36.49 -2.92
N ASP A 244 -7.89 -35.66 -2.60
CA ASP A 244 -9.31 -36.04 -2.49
C ASP A 244 -10.02 -36.07 -3.86
N LYS A 245 -9.43 -35.47 -4.91
CA LYS A 245 -9.97 -35.47 -6.28
C LYS A 245 -9.99 -36.86 -6.94
N LYS A 246 -9.27 -37.85 -6.39
CA LYS A 246 -9.19 -39.20 -6.96
C LYS A 246 -10.42 -40.10 -6.70
N ASN A 247 -11.37 -39.66 -5.87
CA ASN A 247 -12.65 -40.36 -5.64
C ASN A 247 -13.87 -39.53 -6.10
N SER A 248 -13.69 -38.62 -7.06
CA SER A 248 -14.63 -37.51 -7.32
C SER A 248 -15.86 -37.82 -8.20
N ASP A 249 -16.19 -39.08 -8.47
CA ASP A 249 -17.45 -39.40 -9.15
C ASP A 249 -18.69 -39.24 -8.23
N ASP A 250 -18.51 -39.12 -6.90
CA ASP A 250 -19.59 -39.04 -5.90
C ASP A 250 -19.62 -37.75 -5.03
N LEU A 251 -18.96 -36.65 -5.42
CA LEU A 251 -18.91 -35.41 -4.59
C LEU A 251 -19.55 -34.15 -5.23
N TYR A 252 -20.57 -34.35 -6.06
CA TYR A 252 -21.40 -33.28 -6.63
C TYR A 252 -22.67 -32.97 -5.82
N GLU A 253 -22.76 -33.37 -4.56
CA GLU A 253 -23.69 -32.71 -3.65
C GLU A 253 -23.02 -31.42 -3.16
N ALA A 254 -23.50 -30.28 -3.66
CA ALA A 254 -23.13 -28.99 -3.10
C ALA A 254 -23.48 -29.02 -1.61
N ASP A 255 -22.47 -28.96 -0.74
CA ASP A 255 -22.62 -28.95 0.71
C ASP A 255 -23.14 -27.57 1.17
N GLU A 256 -24.22 -27.07 0.54
CA GLU A 256 -24.91 -25.82 0.89
C GLU A 256 -25.32 -25.80 2.37
N HIS A 257 -25.45 -26.98 2.98
CA HIS A 257 -25.83 -27.19 4.37
C HIS A 257 -24.70 -26.84 5.37
N TYR A 258 -23.46 -26.72 4.90
CA TYR A 258 -22.32 -26.31 5.73
C TYR A 258 -22.29 -24.79 5.98
N LEU A 259 -23.04 -24.00 5.19
CA LEU A 259 -23.16 -22.56 5.43
C LEU A 259 -24.16 -22.31 6.57
N PRO A 260 -23.84 -21.42 7.54
CA PRO A 260 -24.85 -20.97 8.49
C PRO A 260 -26.04 -20.36 7.73
N SER A 261 -27.26 -20.70 8.14
CA SER A 261 -28.50 -20.25 7.50
C SER A 261 -28.50 -18.74 7.24
N VAL A 262 -28.85 -18.35 6.01
CA VAL A 262 -28.90 -16.97 5.49
C VAL A 262 -29.61 -15.96 6.44
N SER A 263 -30.46 -16.44 7.35
CA SER A 263 -31.15 -15.66 8.38
C SER A 263 -30.26 -15.03 9.47
N ASN A 264 -29.00 -15.45 9.64
CA ASN A 264 -28.06 -14.86 10.61
C ASN A 264 -27.10 -13.81 10.00
N LEU A 265 -27.26 -13.45 8.72
CA LEU A 265 -26.40 -12.47 8.04
C LEU A 265 -26.59 -11.02 8.53
N ASN A 266 -27.72 -10.69 9.18
CA ASN A 266 -28.05 -9.33 9.59
C ASN A 266 -27.19 -8.77 10.75
N SER A 267 -26.40 -9.59 11.43
CA SER A 267 -25.45 -9.14 12.47
C SER A 267 -24.02 -8.98 11.95
N HIS A 268 -23.75 -9.27 10.67
CA HIS A 268 -22.41 -9.17 10.10
C HIS A 268 -22.12 -7.76 9.55
N PRO A 269 -20.90 -7.21 9.76
CA PRO A 269 -20.46 -5.92 9.22
C PRO A 269 -20.65 -5.79 7.69
N THR A 270 -20.66 -6.91 6.98
CA THR A 270 -20.84 -7.05 5.53
C THR A 270 -22.23 -6.58 5.04
N VAL A 271 -23.29 -6.77 5.84
CA VAL A 271 -24.63 -6.24 5.51
C VAL A 271 -24.66 -4.72 5.67
N ILE A 272 -23.93 -4.17 6.64
CA ILE A 272 -23.81 -2.73 6.87
C ILE A 272 -23.15 -2.04 5.65
N ALA A 273 -22.08 -2.63 5.10
CA ALA A 273 -21.45 -2.13 3.88
C ALA A 273 -22.40 -2.18 2.67
N SER A 274 -23.24 -3.23 2.57
CA SER A 274 -24.26 -3.31 1.52
C SER A 274 -25.39 -2.29 1.70
N GLU A 275 -25.79 -1.97 2.93
CA GLU A 275 -26.77 -0.89 3.21
C GLU A 275 -26.22 0.50 2.90
N GLU A 276 -24.93 0.74 3.15
CA GLU A 276 -24.25 1.99 2.81
C GLU A 276 -24.11 2.17 1.29
N ILE A 277 -23.88 1.07 0.57
CA ILE A 277 -23.92 1.01 -0.91
C ILE A 277 -25.36 1.20 -1.43
N LEU A 278 -26.37 0.65 -0.76
CA LEU A 278 -27.79 0.78 -1.11
C LEU A 278 -28.32 2.20 -0.90
N LYS A 279 -27.83 2.96 0.10
CA LYS A 279 -28.17 4.39 0.31
C LYS A 279 -27.77 5.29 -0.87
N GLN A 280 -26.92 4.82 -1.78
CA GLN A 280 -26.49 5.57 -2.96
C GLN A 280 -27.32 5.27 -4.22
N LYS A 281 -28.33 4.39 -4.14
CA LYS A 281 -29.13 3.92 -5.28
C LYS A 281 -30.02 5.00 -5.90
N ASP A 282 -30.44 6.02 -5.14
CA ASP A 282 -31.37 7.06 -5.60
C ASP A 282 -30.74 8.21 -6.42
N LEU A 283 -29.41 8.20 -6.62
CA LEU A 283 -28.68 9.33 -7.21
C LEU A 283 -28.28 9.14 -8.69
N LEU A 284 -28.74 8.09 -9.37
CA LEU A 284 -28.11 7.61 -10.62
C LEU A 284 -28.89 7.74 -11.93
N ASN A 285 -29.93 8.57 -12.01
CA ASN A 285 -30.49 8.97 -13.33
C ASN A 285 -29.63 10.03 -14.05
N ALA A 286 -28.31 9.87 -14.05
CA ALA A 286 -27.41 10.69 -14.86
C ALA A 286 -26.95 9.89 -16.09
N SER A 287 -27.41 10.31 -17.27
CA SER A 287 -27.10 9.71 -18.56
C SER A 287 -25.61 9.46 -18.78
N PRO A 288 -25.21 8.36 -19.46
CA PRO A 288 -23.81 8.10 -19.76
C PRO A 288 -23.28 9.16 -20.73
N LEU A 289 -22.32 9.98 -20.27
CA LEU A 289 -21.57 10.87 -21.14
C LEU A 289 -20.55 10.06 -21.95
N LYS A 290 -20.62 10.23 -23.28
CA LYS A 290 -19.71 9.66 -24.27
C LYS A 290 -18.28 10.16 -24.01
N PHE A 291 -17.35 9.26 -23.74
CA PHE A 291 -15.93 9.56 -23.89
C PHE A 291 -15.64 9.84 -25.37
N THR A 292 -15.15 11.04 -25.67
CA THR A 292 -14.63 11.37 -27.00
C THR A 292 -13.36 10.55 -27.23
N LYS A 293 -13.44 9.57 -28.13
CA LYS A 293 -12.25 8.93 -28.72
C LYS A 293 -11.41 10.02 -29.38
N HIS A 294 -10.22 10.29 -28.86
CA HIS A 294 -9.21 10.96 -29.66
C HIS A 294 -8.86 10.05 -30.85
N LYS A 295 -9.15 10.55 -32.05
CA LYS A 295 -8.76 9.95 -33.33
C LYS A 295 -7.24 10.02 -33.43
N ASN A 296 -6.56 8.89 -33.30
CA ASN A 296 -5.25 8.75 -33.93
C ASN A 296 -5.47 8.33 -35.39
N THR A 297 -5.03 9.21 -36.28
CA THR A 297 -5.01 9.04 -37.73
C THR A 297 -4.24 7.79 -38.10
N ALA A 298 -4.94 6.78 -38.62
CA ALA A 298 -4.34 5.64 -39.28
C ALA A 298 -3.87 6.04 -40.67
N THR A 299 -2.57 5.97 -40.93
CA THR A 299 -2.03 5.84 -42.28
C THR A 299 -1.94 4.36 -42.63
N HIS A 300 -2.65 3.99 -43.70
CA HIS A 300 -2.67 2.65 -44.28
C HIS A 300 -1.27 2.18 -44.70
N SER A 301 -0.89 0.95 -44.35
CA SER A 301 -0.24 0.05 -45.31
C SER A 301 -0.54 -1.42 -45.01
N LYS A 302 -0.41 -2.23 -46.04
CA LYS A 302 -1.10 -3.51 -46.31
C LYS A 302 -0.67 -4.68 -45.42
N LYS A 303 -1.62 -5.59 -45.19
CA LYS A 303 -1.38 -7.01 -44.83
C LYS A 303 -0.34 -7.66 -45.74
N GLN A 304 0.62 -8.36 -45.15
CA GLN A 304 1.16 -9.61 -45.69
C GLN A 304 1.40 -10.61 -44.56
N ASN A 305 0.85 -11.81 -44.73
CA ASN A 305 1.18 -13.01 -43.96
C ASN A 305 2.60 -13.45 -44.34
N SER A 306 3.46 -13.73 -43.35
CA SER A 306 4.55 -14.70 -43.51
C SER A 306 5.14 -15.12 -42.16
N ALA A 307 5.58 -16.37 -42.13
CA ALA A 307 6.05 -17.16 -41.01
C ALA A 307 7.18 -16.56 -40.16
N ILE A 308 7.28 -17.10 -38.95
CA ILE A 308 8.35 -16.98 -37.96
C ILE A 308 9.74 -17.21 -38.60
N PRO A 309 10.76 -16.44 -38.16
CA PRO A 309 11.99 -17.10 -37.76
C PRO A 309 12.48 -16.65 -36.38
N ILE A 310 12.96 -17.64 -35.63
CA ILE A 310 13.75 -17.52 -34.40
C ILE A 310 15.08 -16.85 -34.77
N ILE A 311 15.44 -15.75 -34.09
CA ILE A 311 16.79 -15.18 -34.16
C ILE A 311 17.33 -14.97 -32.75
N ASN A 312 18.33 -15.77 -32.41
CA ASN A 312 19.24 -15.57 -31.30
C ASN A 312 20.05 -14.28 -31.50
N ASN A 313 20.14 -13.41 -30.49
CA ASN A 313 21.14 -12.36 -30.46
C ASN A 313 21.80 -12.28 -29.07
N THR A 314 22.97 -12.90 -28.99
CA THR A 314 24.05 -12.54 -28.06
C THR A 314 24.72 -11.25 -28.56
N SER A 315 24.70 -10.19 -27.77
CA SER A 315 25.58 -9.02 -27.96
C SER A 315 26.21 -8.64 -26.61
N THR A 316 27.49 -9.01 -26.47
CA THR A 316 28.35 -8.63 -25.36
C THR A 316 28.89 -7.21 -25.58
N SER A 317 28.50 -6.27 -24.73
CA SER A 317 29.19 -4.97 -24.64
C SER A 317 30.51 -5.16 -23.87
N LYS A 318 31.65 -4.92 -24.54
CA LYS A 318 32.98 -4.95 -23.93
C LYS A 318 33.09 -3.88 -22.84
N ILE A 319 33.18 -4.30 -21.58
CA ILE A 319 33.48 -3.44 -20.43
C ILE A 319 34.97 -3.10 -20.46
N ASN A 320 35.31 -1.82 -20.29
CA ASN A 320 36.70 -1.37 -20.20
C ASN A 320 37.32 -1.89 -18.87
N PRO A 321 38.32 -2.77 -18.92
CA PRO A 321 38.85 -3.46 -17.74
C PRO A 321 39.49 -2.51 -16.72
N GLU A 322 40.05 -1.38 -17.15
CA GLU A 322 40.68 -0.42 -16.23
C GLU A 322 39.66 0.29 -15.34
N LYS A 323 38.47 0.61 -15.89
CA LYS A 323 37.37 1.21 -15.11
C LYS A 323 36.72 0.21 -14.15
N PHE A 324 36.67 -1.06 -14.55
CA PHE A 324 36.16 -2.14 -13.70
C PHE A 324 37.10 -2.41 -12.52
N VAL A 325 38.41 -2.48 -12.76
CA VAL A 325 39.42 -2.65 -11.71
C VAL A 325 39.45 -1.44 -10.77
N ALA A 326 39.35 -0.21 -11.28
CA ALA A 326 39.27 0.99 -10.44
C ALA A 326 38.03 1.00 -9.53
N GLY A 327 36.88 0.54 -10.03
CA GLY A 327 35.65 0.40 -9.23
C GLY A 327 35.77 -0.64 -8.12
N ILE A 328 36.42 -1.77 -8.40
CA ILE A 328 36.67 -2.82 -7.40
C ILE A 328 37.62 -2.33 -6.31
N VAL A 329 38.72 -1.65 -6.68
CA VAL A 329 39.69 -1.11 -5.71
C VAL A 329 39.04 -0.07 -4.80
N LEU A 330 38.21 0.82 -5.36
CA LEU A 330 37.48 1.81 -4.56
C LEU A 330 36.51 1.15 -3.58
N THR A 331 35.82 0.09 -4.00
CA THR A 331 34.89 -0.66 -3.15
C THR A 331 35.61 -1.38 -2.01
N ILE A 332 36.77 -1.99 -2.29
CA ILE A 332 37.61 -2.64 -1.27
C ILE A 332 38.13 -1.62 -0.26
N LEU A 333 38.55 -0.43 -0.69
CA LEU A 333 39.03 0.63 0.20
C LEU A 333 37.91 1.17 1.12
N VAL A 334 36.69 1.30 0.61
CA VAL A 334 35.52 1.69 1.41
C VAL A 334 35.18 0.63 2.46
N ILE A 335 35.20 -0.66 2.08
CA ILE A 335 34.99 -1.76 3.02
C ILE A 335 36.09 -1.81 4.08
N TYR A 336 37.35 -1.64 3.69
CA TYR A 336 38.49 -1.63 4.62
C TYR A 336 38.41 -0.46 5.62
N ALA A 337 38.03 0.73 5.15
CA ALA A 337 37.81 1.89 6.02
C ALA A 337 36.66 1.65 7.01
N TYR A 338 35.56 1.06 6.56
CA TYR A 338 34.42 0.72 7.41
C TYR A 338 34.80 -0.30 8.51
N LEU A 339 35.57 -1.33 8.16
CA LEU A 339 36.03 -2.34 9.12
C LEU A 339 37.07 -1.79 10.10
N TYR A 340 37.91 -0.85 9.67
CA TYR A 340 38.90 -0.21 10.55
C TYR A 340 38.26 0.74 11.56
N LEU A 341 37.20 1.46 11.16
CA LEU A 341 36.46 2.38 12.01
C LEU A 341 35.45 1.70 12.96
N SER A 342 35.18 0.40 12.76
CA SER A 342 34.18 -0.35 13.53
C SER A 342 34.76 -1.24 14.63
N LYS A 343 36.04 -1.11 15.00
CA LYS A 343 36.61 -1.87 16.13
C LYS A 343 36.23 -1.23 17.48
N PRO A 344 35.52 -1.92 18.38
CA PRO A 344 35.27 -1.43 19.73
C PRO A 344 36.55 -1.49 20.57
N SER A 345 36.83 -0.42 21.32
CA SER A 345 37.88 -0.38 22.33
C SER A 345 37.56 -1.31 23.50
N THR A 346 38.53 -2.13 23.89
CA THR A 346 38.47 -3.01 25.07
C THR A 346 38.35 -2.20 26.36
N PRO A 347 37.50 -2.61 27.33
CA PRO A 347 37.41 -1.92 28.61
C PRO A 347 38.55 -2.35 29.55
N LEU A 348 39.25 -1.36 30.13
CA LEU A 348 40.23 -1.54 31.20
C LEU A 348 39.50 -1.88 32.52
N GLN A 349 40.02 -2.90 33.22
CA GLN A 349 39.60 -3.35 34.54
C GLN A 349 39.70 -2.24 35.61
N SER A 350 38.68 -2.17 36.46
CA SER A 350 38.62 -1.30 37.64
C SER A 350 39.52 -1.80 38.78
N ALA A 351 40.42 -0.96 39.27
CA ALA A 351 41.07 -1.12 40.58
C ALA A 351 40.36 -0.20 41.60
N ALA A 352 40.04 -0.76 42.77
CA ALA A 352 39.32 -0.11 43.86
C ALA A 352 40.21 0.82 44.70
N LEU A 353 39.65 1.94 45.17
CA LEU A 353 40.19 2.76 46.27
C LEU A 353 39.03 3.35 47.12
N PRO A 354 39.29 3.71 48.40
CA PRO A 354 38.35 3.56 49.53
C PRO A 354 37.53 4.84 49.85
N PRO A 355 36.56 4.80 50.79
CA PRO A 355 35.52 5.81 50.90
C PRO A 355 35.94 6.96 51.84
N GLN A 356 35.62 8.21 51.47
CA GLN A 356 35.59 9.31 52.44
C GLN A 356 34.46 10.32 52.19
N SER A 357 33.66 10.46 53.24
CA SER A 357 33.18 11.69 53.89
C SER A 357 32.31 12.69 53.12
N THR A 358 31.05 12.73 53.55
CA THR A 358 30.02 13.76 53.34
C THR A 358 30.35 15.12 54.00
N GLN A 359 30.25 16.22 53.26
CA GLN A 359 29.88 17.56 53.74
C GLN A 359 29.20 18.35 52.59
N PRO A 360 28.10 19.11 52.82
CA PRO A 360 27.44 19.90 51.77
C PRO A 360 28.01 21.32 51.69
N ILE A 361 28.43 21.75 50.50
CA ILE A 361 28.82 23.14 50.25
C ILE A 361 27.59 23.89 49.70
N LYS A 362 27.15 24.89 50.46
CA LYS A 362 26.22 25.96 50.05
C LYS A 362 26.91 26.85 49.02
N VAL A 363 26.22 27.17 47.92
CA VAL A 363 26.61 28.27 47.03
C VAL A 363 25.40 29.16 46.80
N ASP A 364 25.58 30.44 47.14
CA ASP A 364 24.60 31.52 47.02
C ASP A 364 24.35 31.90 45.56
N ILE A 365 23.08 32.15 45.23
CA ILE A 365 22.58 32.56 43.91
C ILE A 365 22.47 34.09 43.89
N PRO A 366 23.11 34.81 42.94
CA PRO A 366 22.75 36.19 42.65
C PRO A 366 21.62 36.25 41.60
N THR A 367 20.60 37.03 41.92
CA THR A 367 19.43 37.34 41.08
C THR A 367 19.82 38.09 39.80
N PRO A 368 19.24 37.76 38.62
CA PRO A 368 19.44 38.54 37.40
C PRO A 368 18.47 39.74 37.32
N PRO A 369 18.84 40.83 36.63
CA PRO A 369 17.99 42.00 36.47
C PRO A 369 16.86 41.74 35.46
N GLN A 370 15.73 42.42 35.67
CA GLN A 370 14.56 42.39 34.80
C GLN A 370 14.87 43.00 33.42
N GLU A 371 14.48 42.31 32.35
CA GLU A 371 14.40 42.91 31.03
C GLU A 371 13.18 42.41 30.24
N ASN A 372 12.69 43.30 29.39
CA ASN A 372 11.35 43.38 28.86
C ASN A 372 10.97 42.27 27.85
N THR A 373 9.68 41.94 27.92
CA THR A 373 8.83 41.27 26.93
C THR A 373 9.29 41.30 25.46
N ARG A 374 9.54 40.13 24.87
CA ARG A 374 9.12 39.79 23.49
C ARG A 374 9.09 38.27 23.26
N LYS A 375 7.97 37.79 22.71
CA LYS A 375 7.70 36.38 22.36
C LYS A 375 8.73 35.83 21.35
N PRO A 376 9.13 34.54 21.42
CA PRO A 376 9.87 33.91 20.33
C PRO A 376 8.90 33.52 19.22
N ASN A 377 9.15 34.04 18.02
CA ASN A 377 8.50 33.60 16.79
C ASN A 377 9.23 32.34 16.28
N SER A 378 8.45 31.31 15.97
CA SER A 378 8.86 30.10 15.27
C SER A 378 9.19 30.38 13.81
N GLU A 379 10.42 30.09 13.35
CA GLU A 379 10.71 29.93 11.93
C GLU A 379 11.71 28.78 11.72
N ALA A 380 11.26 27.70 11.08
CA ALA A 380 12.13 26.82 10.28
C ALA A 380 11.31 26.03 9.26
N LYS A 381 11.38 26.47 8.00
CA LYS A 381 11.48 25.68 6.75
C LYS A 381 11.12 26.58 5.56
N LYS A 382 12.06 27.45 5.18
CA LYS A 382 12.07 28.13 3.88
C LYS A 382 13.09 27.42 3.00
N SER A 383 12.69 27.13 1.77
CA SER A 383 13.43 26.38 0.75
C SER A 383 14.77 27.04 0.40
N GLN A 384 15.70 26.25 -0.16
CA GLN A 384 17.09 26.60 -0.50
C GLN A 384 17.29 27.86 -1.40
N ASN A 385 16.23 28.51 -1.88
CA ASN A 385 16.32 29.70 -2.74
C ASN A 385 16.38 31.05 -2.00
N GLN A 386 16.58 31.08 -0.67
CA GLN A 386 16.64 32.35 0.10
C GLN A 386 18.02 32.74 0.68
N TYR A 387 19.03 31.89 0.54
CA TYR A 387 20.36 32.15 1.11
C TYR A 387 21.32 32.71 0.06
N ARG A 388 22.08 33.74 0.42
CA ARG A 388 23.04 34.40 -0.47
C ARG A 388 24.38 33.67 -0.55
N LYS A 389 24.75 32.95 0.50
CA LYS A 389 26.01 32.20 0.60
C LYS A 389 25.80 30.95 1.45
N CYS A 390 26.36 29.81 1.05
CA CYS A 390 26.37 28.59 1.85
C CYS A 390 27.74 27.94 1.81
N GLU A 391 28.29 27.56 2.97
CA GLU A 391 29.59 26.93 3.11
C GLU A 391 29.46 25.58 3.86
N PRO A 392 30.18 24.53 3.45
CA PRO A 392 30.15 23.24 4.14
C PRO A 392 30.79 23.33 5.54
N VAL A 393 30.25 22.58 6.51
CA VAL A 393 30.81 22.52 7.87
C VAL A 393 31.84 21.38 7.96
N GLN A 394 33.07 21.73 8.30
CA GLN A 394 34.16 20.77 8.43
C GLN A 394 33.86 19.77 9.55
N GLY A 395 33.92 18.47 9.26
CA GLY A 395 33.64 17.39 10.21
C GLY A 395 32.16 16.98 10.34
N GLN A 396 31.24 17.59 9.58
CA GLN A 396 29.82 17.19 9.55
C GLN A 396 29.33 16.94 8.12
N PRO A 397 29.35 15.68 7.65
CA PRO A 397 28.93 15.33 6.29
C PRO A 397 27.49 15.77 6.00
N GLY A 398 27.32 16.62 5.00
CA GLY A 398 26.02 17.12 4.54
C GLY A 398 25.52 18.40 5.25
N ALA A 399 26.14 18.82 6.36
CA ALA A 399 25.79 20.08 7.02
C ALA A 399 26.40 21.29 6.28
N LYS A 400 25.63 22.39 6.19
CA LYS A 400 26.03 23.65 5.55
C LYS A 400 25.67 24.83 6.44
N MET A 401 26.56 25.81 6.55
CA MET A 401 26.28 27.12 7.15
C MET A 401 25.82 28.07 6.04
N CYS A 402 24.61 28.61 6.12
CA CYS A 402 24.01 29.46 5.10
C CYS A 402 23.67 30.85 5.63
N GLN A 403 24.00 31.89 4.87
CA GLN A 403 23.73 33.29 5.20
C GLN A 403 22.49 33.78 4.47
N ASP A 404 21.52 34.31 5.22
CA ASP A 404 20.28 34.85 4.66
C ASP A 404 20.46 36.23 4.01
N GLN A 405 19.39 36.78 3.44
CA GLN A 405 19.43 38.09 2.77
C GLN A 405 19.70 39.28 3.72
N ARG A 406 19.58 39.09 5.04
CA ARG A 406 19.85 40.09 6.08
C ARG A 406 21.24 39.93 6.70
N GLY A 407 22.02 38.95 6.25
CA GLY A 407 23.39 38.73 6.71
C GLY A 407 23.51 37.77 7.92
N GLN A 408 22.42 37.14 8.34
CA GLN A 408 22.43 36.22 9.48
C GLN A 408 22.77 34.79 9.04
N TRP A 409 23.59 34.09 9.84
CA TRP A 409 24.06 32.73 9.57
C TRP A 409 23.17 31.68 10.22
N HIS A 410 22.84 30.63 9.46
CA HIS A 410 21.98 29.52 9.85
C HIS A 410 22.64 28.18 9.52
N LEU A 411 22.65 27.24 10.46
CA LEU A 411 23.12 25.87 10.23
C LEU A 411 22.00 25.03 9.61
N ILE A 412 22.28 24.45 8.44
CA ILE A 412 21.37 23.54 7.73
C ILE A 412 21.97 22.14 7.77
N THR A 413 21.26 21.20 8.40
CA THR A 413 21.62 19.78 8.43
C THR A 413 20.74 18.97 7.46
N PRO A 414 21.25 17.85 6.90
CA PRO A 414 20.50 16.97 5.99
C PRO A 414 19.16 16.47 6.54
#